data_AF-A0AB33XTX1-F1
#
_entry.id   AF-A0AB33XTX1-F1
#
_cell.length_a   1.000
_cell.length_b   1.000
_cell.length_c   1.000
_cell.angle_alpha   90.00
_cell.angle_beta   90.00
_cell.angle_gamma   90.00
#
_symmetry.space_group_name_H-M   'P 1'
#
loop_
_entity.id
_entity.type
_entity.pdbx_description
1 polymer ?
#
loop_
_entity_poly.entity_id
_entity_poly.type
_entity_poly.pdbx_seq_one_letter_code
_entity_poly.pdbx_strand_id
1 'polypeptide(L)'
;MLPWPKKIPQPNLPTIPETDLIPSTYFSIIQNGIFPKNWWLPTSEPTSDGLTGVGLHALATPGPAITSDDLPSDFLPFAHTAHQYFGFDLHHEVRRIRYIDTEVDQWLTVAPDFDTFLKRLQPHPIQLPELPVDPQIFGHMAVIATASDWPALFDHAHEFMSGETLGQWLMWLAASDDPAKRQAAAEEYRFLVRYQPNLLTPNITMNLQHLLH
;
A
#
# COMPACT_ATOMS: atom_id res chain seq x y z
N MET A 1 4.58 9.73 -5.74
CA MET A 1 4.71 8.37 -5.18
C MET A 1 5.68 8.39 -4.01
N LEU A 2 5.65 7.35 -3.18
CA LEU A 2 6.57 7.12 -2.07
C LEU A 2 7.20 5.72 -2.24
N PRO A 3 8.48 5.55 -1.88
CA PRO A 3 9.14 4.24 -1.96
C PRO A 3 8.73 3.34 -0.79
N TRP A 4 8.91 2.03 -0.95
CA TRP A 4 8.83 1.12 0.19
C TRP A 4 9.92 1.46 1.23
N PRO A 5 9.61 1.43 2.53
CA PRO A 5 10.58 1.57 3.60
C PRO A 5 11.75 0.59 3.47
N LYS A 6 12.98 1.11 3.48
CA LYS A 6 14.17 0.26 3.56
C LYS A 6 14.12 -0.55 4.87
N LYS A 7 14.54 -1.82 4.80
CA LYS A 7 14.64 -2.76 5.94
C LYS A 7 13.32 -3.28 6.50
N ILE A 8 12.17 -2.82 6.00
CA ILE A 8 10.91 -3.54 6.20
C ILE A 8 10.85 -4.63 5.12
N PRO A 9 10.64 -5.91 5.47
CA PRO A 9 10.42 -6.97 4.50
C PRO A 9 9.32 -6.55 3.52
N GLN A 10 9.62 -6.60 2.23
CA GLN A 10 8.62 -6.28 1.21
C GLN A 10 7.57 -7.39 1.18
N PRO A 11 6.27 -7.05 1.16
CA PRO A 11 5.25 -8.03 0.81
C PRO A 11 5.45 -8.48 -0.65
N ASN A 12 4.67 -9.48 -1.07
CA ASN A 12 4.60 -9.80 -2.50
C ASN A 12 3.99 -8.61 -3.24
N LEU A 13 4.86 -7.79 -3.80
CA LEU A 13 4.46 -6.61 -4.56
C LEU A 13 4.15 -6.99 -6.01
N PRO A 14 3.18 -6.30 -6.63
CA PRO A 14 2.83 -6.54 -8.03
C PRO A 14 4.03 -6.33 -8.96
N THR A 15 4.10 -7.10 -10.05
CA THR A 15 5.09 -6.92 -11.13
C THR A 15 4.42 -6.81 -12.49
N ILE A 16 5.06 -6.10 -13.41
CA ILE A 16 4.53 -5.86 -14.77
C ILE A 16 5.68 -5.90 -15.78
N PRO A 17 5.52 -6.56 -16.95
CA PRO A 17 6.55 -6.61 -17.97
C PRO A 17 6.78 -5.25 -18.60
N GLU A 18 8.05 -4.96 -18.94
CA GLU A 18 8.38 -3.76 -19.71
C GLU A 18 8.12 -4.01 -21.19
N THR A 19 7.10 -3.34 -21.74
CA THR A 19 6.67 -3.50 -23.13
C THR A 19 6.18 -2.17 -23.70
N ASP A 20 6.23 -2.03 -25.02
CA ASP A 20 5.71 -0.85 -25.74
C ASP A 20 4.17 -0.72 -25.65
N LEU A 21 3.49 -1.70 -25.08
CA LEU A 21 2.04 -1.65 -24.84
C LEU A 21 1.68 -0.77 -23.65
N ILE A 22 2.63 -0.51 -22.74
CA ILE A 22 2.43 0.27 -21.52
C ILE A 22 2.92 1.70 -21.74
N PRO A 23 2.14 2.72 -21.33
CA PRO A 23 2.57 4.11 -21.46
C PRO A 23 3.89 4.37 -20.73
N SER A 24 4.84 5.07 -21.37
CA SER A 24 6.13 5.44 -20.75
C SER A 24 5.99 6.31 -19.50
N THR A 25 4.86 7.02 -19.36
CA THR A 25 4.50 7.75 -18.13
C THR A 25 4.41 6.83 -16.92
N TYR A 26 3.95 5.58 -17.10
CA TYR A 26 3.92 4.56 -16.05
C TYR A 26 5.31 4.32 -15.46
N PHE A 27 6.27 3.96 -16.32
CA PHE A 27 7.64 3.63 -15.88
C PHE A 27 8.37 4.85 -15.32
N SER A 28 8.08 6.05 -15.82
CA SER A 28 8.63 7.30 -15.28
C SER A 28 8.14 7.59 -13.86
N ILE A 29 6.90 7.23 -13.55
CA ILE A 29 6.29 7.51 -12.24
C ILE A 29 6.82 6.58 -11.16
N ILE A 30 6.91 5.28 -11.45
CA ILE A 30 7.33 4.28 -10.47
C ILE A 30 8.80 4.42 -10.04
N GLN A 31 9.62 5.15 -10.81
CA GLN A 31 10.99 5.51 -10.42
C GLN A 31 11.05 6.32 -9.11
N ASN A 32 9.97 7.02 -8.77
CA ASN A 32 9.85 7.82 -7.55
C ASN A 32 9.27 7.00 -6.37
N GLY A 33 9.06 5.70 -6.56
CA GLY A 33 8.36 4.81 -5.63
C GLY A 33 7.02 4.36 -6.18
N ILE A 34 6.38 3.43 -5.46
CA ILE A 34 5.19 2.71 -5.93
C ILE A 34 3.93 3.01 -5.09
N PHE A 35 4.07 3.71 -3.97
CA PHE A 35 2.96 4.01 -3.05
C PHE A 35 2.37 5.39 -3.36
N PRO A 36 1.10 5.48 -3.76
CA PRO A 36 0.49 6.75 -4.12
C PRO A 36 0.01 7.52 -2.88
N LYS A 37 0.28 8.84 -2.81
CA LYS A 37 -0.29 9.69 -1.74
C LYS A 37 -1.79 9.95 -1.97
N ASN A 38 -2.16 10.10 -3.24
CA ASN A 38 -3.55 10.13 -3.67
C ASN A 38 -3.88 8.72 -4.12
N TRP A 39 -4.62 7.98 -3.31
CA TRP A 39 -4.73 6.53 -3.46
C TRP A 39 -6.16 6.04 -3.62
N TRP A 40 -7.15 6.91 -3.42
CA TRP A 40 -8.54 6.56 -3.59
C TRP A 40 -9.03 6.94 -4.97
N LEU A 41 -9.65 5.99 -5.65
CA LEU A 41 -10.31 6.22 -6.93
C LEU A 41 -11.82 6.24 -6.73
N PRO A 42 -12.49 7.39 -6.89
CA PRO A 42 -13.93 7.43 -6.85
C PRO A 42 -14.57 6.61 -7.97
N THR A 43 -15.56 5.80 -7.62
CA THR A 43 -16.35 5.00 -8.56
C THR A 43 -17.81 5.43 -8.51
N SER A 44 -18.53 5.23 -9.62
CA SER A 44 -19.98 5.46 -9.66
C SER A 44 -20.80 4.32 -9.04
N GLU A 45 -20.16 3.18 -8.82
CA GLU A 45 -20.75 1.97 -8.28
C GLU A 45 -20.03 1.58 -6.99
N PRO A 46 -20.74 1.04 -5.99
CA PRO A 46 -20.11 0.48 -4.79
C PRO A 46 -19.12 -0.62 -5.16
N THR A 47 -18.00 -0.67 -4.44
CA THR A 47 -16.97 -1.71 -4.56
C THR A 47 -16.89 -2.49 -3.24
N SER A 48 -16.08 -3.56 -3.20
CA SER A 48 -15.76 -4.28 -1.96
C SER A 48 -15.04 -3.39 -0.93
N ASP A 49 -14.28 -2.39 -1.37
CA ASP A 49 -13.61 -1.41 -0.51
C ASP A 49 -14.58 -0.37 0.07
N GLY A 50 -15.69 -0.09 -0.62
CA GLY A 50 -16.72 0.78 -0.08
C GLY A 50 -17.66 1.40 -1.09
N LEU A 51 -18.55 2.24 -0.56
CA LEU A 51 -19.66 2.82 -1.33
C LEU A 51 -19.25 3.89 -2.35
N THR A 52 -18.02 4.44 -2.24
CA THR A 52 -17.64 5.66 -2.95
C THR A 52 -16.41 5.53 -3.84
N GLY A 53 -15.78 4.37 -3.88
CA GLY A 53 -14.51 4.19 -4.58
C GLY A 53 -13.77 2.94 -4.16
N VAL A 54 -12.50 2.90 -4.55
CA VAL A 54 -11.58 1.79 -4.27
C VAL A 54 -10.16 2.29 -4.06
N GLY A 55 -9.40 1.60 -3.22
CA GLY A 55 -8.02 1.88 -2.89
C GLY A 55 -7.00 1.31 -3.89
N LEU A 56 -6.05 2.14 -4.28
CA LEU A 56 -4.83 1.75 -4.98
C LEU A 56 -3.66 1.70 -3.98
N HIS A 57 -3.23 0.50 -3.60
CA HIS A 57 -2.23 0.35 -2.53
C HIS A 57 -0.78 0.26 -3.00
N ALA A 58 -0.52 -0.24 -4.20
CA ALA A 58 0.82 -0.24 -4.78
C ALA A 58 0.77 -0.36 -6.31
N LEU A 59 1.65 0.36 -7.00
CA LEU A 59 1.93 0.13 -8.41
C LEU A 59 2.97 -0.98 -8.60
N ALA A 60 2.85 -1.73 -9.69
CA ALA A 60 3.76 -2.79 -10.08
C ALA A 60 5.12 -2.25 -10.49
N THR A 61 6.18 -2.97 -10.10
CA THR A 61 7.55 -2.72 -10.60
C THR A 61 7.84 -3.59 -11.84
N PRO A 62 8.88 -3.27 -12.63
CA PRO A 62 9.26 -4.09 -13.77
C PRO A 62 9.59 -5.53 -13.35
N GLY A 63 8.98 -6.50 -14.02
CA GLY A 63 9.14 -7.92 -13.72
C GLY A 63 8.21 -8.81 -14.54
N PRO A 64 8.03 -10.08 -14.15
CA PRO A 64 7.03 -10.95 -14.75
C PRO A 64 5.62 -10.34 -14.67
N ALA A 65 4.72 -10.76 -15.57
CA ALA A 65 3.33 -10.33 -15.48
C ALA A 65 2.64 -10.99 -14.27
N ILE A 66 1.76 -10.23 -13.61
CA ILE A 66 0.76 -10.81 -12.70
C ILE A 66 -0.18 -11.67 -13.53
N THR A 67 -0.33 -12.93 -13.13
CA THR A 67 -1.22 -13.90 -13.79
C THR A 67 -2.20 -14.45 -12.78
N SER A 68 -3.46 -14.57 -13.17
CA SER A 68 -4.51 -15.31 -12.46
C SER A 68 -5.43 -15.92 -13.51
N ASP A 69 -5.92 -17.14 -13.27
CA ASP A 69 -6.83 -17.84 -14.18
C ASP A 69 -8.18 -17.10 -14.33
N ASP A 70 -8.51 -16.24 -13.36
CA ASP A 70 -9.75 -15.46 -13.33
C ASP A 70 -9.64 -14.12 -14.09
N LEU A 71 -8.47 -13.78 -14.64
CA LEU A 71 -8.25 -12.53 -15.36
C LEU A 71 -8.38 -12.70 -16.88
N PRO A 72 -8.94 -11.71 -17.60
CA PRO A 72 -8.97 -11.72 -19.06
C PRO A 72 -7.58 -11.77 -19.68
N SER A 73 -7.44 -12.46 -20.81
CA SER A 73 -6.16 -12.57 -21.53
C SER A 73 -5.68 -11.25 -22.15
N ASP A 74 -6.59 -10.29 -22.35
CA ASP A 74 -6.36 -8.92 -22.82
C ASP A 74 -6.16 -7.91 -21.67
N PHE A 75 -6.11 -8.37 -20.42
CA PHE A 75 -5.95 -7.51 -19.26
C PHE A 75 -4.53 -7.66 -18.70
N LEU A 76 -3.82 -6.55 -18.58
CA LEU A 76 -2.47 -6.51 -18.00
C LEU A 76 -2.49 -5.75 -16.66
N PRO A 77 -2.48 -6.45 -15.51
CA PRO A 77 -2.51 -5.80 -14.21
C PRO A 77 -1.24 -4.99 -13.96
N PHE A 78 -1.41 -3.79 -13.41
CA PHE A 78 -0.33 -2.95 -12.89
C PHE A 78 -0.47 -2.69 -11.38
N ALA A 79 -1.53 -3.17 -10.74
CA ALA A 79 -1.69 -3.16 -9.30
C ALA A 79 -2.62 -4.31 -8.90
N HIS A 80 -2.36 -4.93 -7.75
CA HIS A 80 -3.32 -5.84 -7.15
C HIS A 80 -3.27 -5.78 -5.63
N THR A 81 -4.38 -6.13 -4.98
CA THR A 81 -4.50 -6.35 -3.54
C THR A 81 -5.57 -7.40 -3.34
N ALA A 82 -5.20 -8.58 -2.80
CA ALA A 82 -6.08 -9.75 -2.78
C ALA A 82 -6.75 -10.00 -4.16
N HIS A 83 -8.08 -9.94 -4.22
CA HIS A 83 -8.91 -10.19 -5.41
C HIS A 83 -9.14 -8.96 -6.30
N GLN A 84 -8.57 -7.82 -5.92
CA GLN A 84 -8.77 -6.55 -6.60
C GLN A 84 -7.57 -6.21 -7.48
N TYR A 85 -7.84 -5.82 -8.72
CA TYR A 85 -6.83 -5.56 -9.74
C TYR A 85 -7.11 -4.23 -10.44
N PHE A 86 -6.06 -3.44 -10.67
CA PHE A 86 -6.07 -2.39 -11.69
C PHE A 86 -5.14 -2.80 -12.82
N GLY A 87 -5.57 -2.55 -14.06
CA GLY A 87 -4.78 -2.96 -15.22
C GLY A 87 -5.14 -2.24 -16.50
N PHE A 88 -4.28 -2.45 -17.50
CA PHE A 88 -4.46 -1.96 -18.85
C PHE A 88 -5.37 -2.91 -19.63
N ASP A 89 -6.38 -2.34 -20.29
CA ASP A 89 -7.16 -3.00 -21.33
C ASP A 89 -6.36 -2.98 -22.64
N LEU A 90 -5.93 -4.16 -23.11
CA LEU A 90 -5.11 -4.33 -24.31
C LEU A 90 -5.95 -4.44 -25.59
N HIS A 91 -7.28 -4.47 -25.52
CA HIS A 91 -8.14 -4.50 -26.71
C HIS A 91 -8.15 -3.17 -27.49
N HIS A 92 -7.83 -2.05 -26.83
CA HIS A 92 -7.93 -0.71 -27.41
C HIS A 92 -6.55 -0.11 -27.66
N GLU A 93 -6.35 0.60 -28.78
CA GLU A 93 -5.07 1.29 -29.08
C GLU A 93 -4.63 2.21 -27.94
N VAL A 94 -5.55 3.05 -27.45
CA VAL A 94 -5.37 3.77 -26.19
C VAL A 94 -5.77 2.83 -25.07
N ARG A 95 -4.79 2.46 -24.24
CA ARG A 95 -4.99 1.52 -23.13
C ARG A 95 -5.85 2.15 -22.05
N ARG A 96 -7.12 1.76 -22.03
CA ARG A 96 -8.05 2.13 -20.95
C ARG A 96 -7.61 1.47 -19.65
N ILE A 97 -7.99 2.08 -18.54
CA ILE A 97 -7.74 1.51 -17.22
C ILE A 97 -9.00 0.80 -16.74
N ARG A 98 -8.85 -0.47 -16.40
CA ARG A 98 -9.91 -1.28 -15.81
C ARG A 98 -9.60 -1.60 -14.36
N TYR A 99 -10.66 -1.63 -13.57
CA TYR A 99 -10.69 -2.22 -12.24
C TYR A 99 -11.46 -3.54 -12.33
N ILE A 100 -10.89 -4.61 -11.79
CA ILE A 100 -11.51 -5.93 -11.72
C ILE A 100 -11.42 -6.41 -10.28
N ASP A 101 -12.56 -6.76 -9.70
CA ASP A 101 -12.64 -7.49 -8.45
C ASP A 101 -13.21 -8.88 -8.71
N THR A 102 -12.38 -9.90 -8.54
CA THR A 102 -12.76 -11.28 -8.83
C THR A 102 -13.57 -11.93 -7.70
N GLU A 103 -13.60 -11.35 -6.50
CA GLU A 103 -14.39 -11.88 -5.39
C GLU A 103 -15.89 -11.59 -5.59
N VAL A 104 -16.21 -10.40 -6.09
CA VAL A 104 -17.60 -9.95 -6.28
C VAL A 104 -18.02 -9.84 -7.75
N ASP A 105 -17.20 -10.36 -8.66
CA ASP A 105 -17.40 -10.32 -10.11
C ASP A 105 -17.71 -8.89 -10.64
N GLN A 106 -16.94 -7.90 -10.18
CA GLN A 106 -17.10 -6.51 -10.58
C GLN A 106 -16.03 -6.08 -11.59
N TRP A 107 -16.47 -5.55 -12.72
CA TRP A 107 -15.63 -5.23 -13.86
C TRP A 107 -15.93 -3.81 -14.36
N LEU A 108 -15.07 -2.85 -14.04
CA LEU A 108 -15.30 -1.43 -14.32
C LEU A 108 -14.23 -0.87 -15.25
N THR A 109 -14.63 -0.09 -16.24
CA THR A 109 -13.69 0.83 -16.94
C THR A 109 -13.63 2.12 -16.14
N VAL A 110 -12.49 2.39 -15.50
CA VAL A 110 -12.36 3.47 -14.52
C VAL A 110 -11.66 4.71 -15.08
N ALA A 111 -10.94 4.60 -16.20
CA ALA A 111 -10.39 5.74 -16.93
C ALA A 111 -10.14 5.43 -18.42
N PRO A 112 -10.16 6.45 -19.29
CA PRO A 112 -9.85 6.28 -20.71
C PRO A 112 -8.37 6.00 -20.99
N ASP A 113 -7.47 6.40 -20.08
CA ASP A 113 -6.02 6.25 -20.17
C ASP A 113 -5.38 6.39 -18.78
N PHE A 114 -4.08 6.06 -18.70
CA PHE A 114 -3.32 6.06 -17.44
C PHE A 114 -3.15 7.47 -16.84
N ASP A 115 -2.91 8.48 -17.66
CA ASP A 115 -2.70 9.84 -17.16
C ASP A 115 -3.99 10.42 -16.56
N THR A 116 -5.14 10.10 -17.17
CA THR A 116 -6.47 10.45 -16.66
C THR A 116 -6.78 9.68 -15.38
N PHE A 117 -6.42 8.40 -15.30
CA PHE A 117 -6.55 7.60 -14.08
C PHE A 117 -5.81 8.25 -12.90
N LEU A 118 -4.53 8.62 -13.09
CA LEU A 118 -3.74 9.25 -12.05
C LEU A 118 -4.31 10.59 -11.58
N LYS A 119 -4.86 11.40 -12.49
CA LYS A 119 -5.51 12.68 -12.15
C LYS A 119 -6.81 12.49 -11.37
N ARG A 120 -7.47 11.33 -11.49
CA ARG A 120 -8.69 11.01 -10.75
C ARG A 120 -8.43 10.54 -9.33
N LEU A 121 -7.23 10.03 -9.03
CA LEU A 121 -6.87 9.61 -7.68
C LEU A 121 -6.89 10.79 -6.71
N GLN A 122 -7.43 10.56 -5.52
CA GLN A 122 -7.63 11.58 -4.49
C GLN A 122 -7.00 11.14 -3.16
N PRO A 123 -6.62 12.09 -2.28
CA PRO A 123 -6.37 11.77 -0.88
C PRO A 123 -7.63 11.18 -0.25
N HIS A 124 -7.45 10.21 0.63
CA HIS A 124 -8.54 9.63 1.42
C HIS A 124 -8.04 9.35 2.84
N PRO A 125 -8.89 9.51 3.87
CA PRO A 125 -8.52 9.17 5.23
C PRO A 125 -7.98 7.75 5.36
N ILE A 126 -6.94 7.59 6.18
CA ILE A 126 -6.44 6.28 6.58
C ILE A 126 -7.47 5.67 7.52
N GLN A 127 -8.09 4.59 7.07
CA GLN A 127 -9.06 3.82 7.84
C GLN A 127 -8.76 2.35 7.61
N LEU A 128 -8.33 1.67 8.67
CA LEU A 128 -8.19 0.22 8.67
C LEU A 128 -9.42 -0.40 9.33
N PRO A 129 -9.90 -1.55 8.81
CA PRO A 129 -10.99 -2.27 9.44
C PRO A 129 -10.55 -2.91 10.77
N GLU A 130 -11.53 -3.32 11.58
CA GLU A 130 -11.34 -4.16 12.78
C GLU A 130 -11.07 -5.64 12.43
N LEU A 131 -10.35 -5.88 11.33
CA LEU A 131 -10.00 -7.20 10.79
C LEU A 131 -8.58 -7.14 10.22
N PRO A 132 -7.82 -8.24 10.20
CA PRO A 132 -6.46 -8.22 9.65
C PRO A 132 -6.48 -7.81 8.17
N VAL A 133 -5.59 -6.90 7.78
CA VAL A 133 -5.42 -6.48 6.39
C VAL A 133 -4.17 -7.11 5.75
N ASP A 134 -4.15 -7.13 4.42
CA ASP A 134 -2.94 -7.51 3.68
C ASP A 134 -1.75 -6.62 4.09
N PRO A 135 -0.54 -7.18 4.29
CA PRO A 135 0.64 -6.40 4.64
C PRO A 135 0.96 -5.25 3.67
N GLN A 136 0.56 -5.35 2.40
CA GLN A 136 0.65 -4.26 1.42
C GLN A 136 -0.27 -3.09 1.78
N ILE A 137 -1.51 -3.35 2.23
CA ILE A 137 -2.46 -2.31 2.66
C ILE A 137 -1.89 -1.57 3.87
N PHE A 138 -1.50 -2.31 4.92
CA PHE A 138 -0.92 -1.70 6.11
C PHE A 138 0.34 -0.91 5.77
N GLY A 139 1.24 -1.51 4.99
CA GLY A 139 2.49 -0.87 4.61
C GLY A 139 2.28 0.41 3.81
N HIS A 140 1.29 0.42 2.92
CA HIS A 140 0.89 1.63 2.22
C HIS A 140 0.40 2.71 3.21
N MET A 141 -0.56 2.39 4.08
CA MET A 141 -1.10 3.33 5.07
C MET A 141 0.01 3.90 5.97
N ALA A 142 0.87 3.04 6.51
CA ALA A 142 2.00 3.44 7.35
C ALA A 142 2.99 4.38 6.64
N VAL A 143 3.18 4.21 5.32
CA VAL A 143 4.07 5.07 4.54
C VAL A 143 3.50 6.48 4.36
N ILE A 144 2.21 6.59 4.07
CA ILE A 144 1.51 7.86 3.84
C ILE A 144 1.04 8.55 5.13
N ALA A 145 1.05 7.85 6.27
CA ALA A 145 0.59 8.32 7.56
C ALA A 145 1.27 9.62 8.02
N THR A 146 0.44 10.47 8.60
CA THR A 146 0.81 11.67 9.35
C THR A 146 0.82 11.39 10.85
N ALA A 147 1.21 12.37 11.66
CA ALA A 147 1.25 12.26 13.12
C ALA A 147 -0.08 11.78 13.73
N SER A 148 -1.21 12.24 13.19
CA SER A 148 -2.54 11.92 13.72
C SER A 148 -3.03 10.51 13.40
N ASP A 149 -2.43 9.85 12.41
CA ASP A 149 -2.88 8.55 11.92
C ASP A 149 -2.22 7.39 12.71
N TRP A 150 -1.07 7.65 13.33
CA TRP A 150 -0.28 6.62 14.02
C TRP A 150 -1.00 5.91 15.17
N PRO A 151 -1.77 6.57 16.04
CA PRO A 151 -2.48 5.86 17.10
C PRO A 151 -3.38 4.74 16.58
N ALA A 152 -4.18 5.00 15.54
CA ALA A 152 -5.06 3.99 14.95
C ALA A 152 -4.27 2.88 14.24
N LEU A 153 -3.14 3.20 13.63
CA LEU A 153 -2.25 2.21 13.01
C LEU A 153 -1.59 1.31 14.06
N PHE A 154 -1.22 1.85 15.21
CA PHE A 154 -0.66 1.05 16.30
C PHE A 154 -1.72 0.17 16.96
N ASP A 155 -2.93 0.69 17.18
CA ASP A 155 -4.05 -0.12 17.69
C ASP A 155 -4.28 -1.35 16.81
N HIS A 156 -4.35 -1.16 15.48
CA HIS A 156 -4.47 -2.27 14.54
C HIS A 156 -3.24 -3.20 14.57
N ALA A 157 -2.03 -2.66 14.65
CA ALA A 157 -0.82 -3.47 14.69
C ALA A 157 -0.71 -4.31 15.97
N HIS A 158 -1.17 -3.79 17.12
CA HIS A 158 -1.20 -4.55 18.38
C HIS A 158 -2.10 -5.78 18.31
N GLU A 159 -3.20 -5.68 17.56
CA GLU A 159 -4.17 -6.76 17.45
C GLU A 159 -3.72 -7.83 16.44
N PHE A 160 -3.15 -7.40 15.30
CA PHE A 160 -2.95 -8.29 14.15
C PHE A 160 -1.49 -8.55 13.78
N MET A 161 -0.50 -7.90 14.40
CA MET A 161 0.91 -8.10 14.08
C MET A 161 1.71 -8.79 15.18
N SER A 162 2.73 -9.54 14.75
CA SER A 162 3.77 -9.99 15.66
C SER A 162 4.61 -8.78 16.12
N GLY A 163 5.18 -8.88 17.33
CA GLY A 163 6.10 -7.86 17.81
C GLY A 163 7.39 -7.74 16.99
N GLU A 164 7.74 -8.77 16.21
CA GLU A 164 8.82 -8.67 15.23
C GLU A 164 8.45 -7.70 14.10
N THR A 165 7.28 -7.89 13.49
CA THR A 165 6.80 -7.01 12.40
C THR A 165 6.57 -5.58 12.89
N LEU A 166 5.86 -5.41 14.02
CA LEU A 166 5.64 -4.08 14.60
C LEU A 166 6.98 -3.40 14.96
N GLY A 167 7.90 -4.15 15.56
CA GLY A 167 9.20 -3.63 15.93
C GLY A 167 10.05 -3.16 14.74
N GLN A 168 9.94 -3.82 13.58
CA GLN A 168 10.56 -3.35 12.34
C GLN A 168 10.00 -2.00 11.90
N TRP A 169 8.66 -1.83 11.94
CA TRP A 169 8.00 -0.55 11.64
C TRP A 169 8.46 0.55 12.61
N LEU A 170 8.52 0.27 13.91
CA LEU A 170 9.00 1.23 14.90
C LEU A 170 10.45 1.65 14.64
N MET A 171 11.34 0.71 14.27
CA MET A 171 12.73 1.06 13.92
C MET A 171 12.81 1.96 12.69
N TRP A 172 11.98 1.72 11.68
CA TRP A 172 11.91 2.60 10.51
C TRP A 172 11.43 4.01 10.88
N LEU A 173 10.40 4.12 11.71
CA LEU A 173 9.90 5.40 12.20
C LEU A 173 10.93 6.15 13.05
N ALA A 174 11.60 5.45 13.97
CA ALA A 174 12.64 6.01 14.83
C ALA A 174 13.84 6.53 14.02
N ALA A 175 14.17 5.88 12.90
CA ALA A 175 15.24 6.29 12.00
C ALA A 175 14.79 7.32 10.93
N SER A 176 13.53 7.76 10.93
CA SER A 176 13.01 8.70 9.94
C SER A 176 13.59 10.10 10.11
N ASP A 177 13.79 10.84 9.03
CA ASP A 177 14.12 12.27 9.08
C ASP A 177 12.94 13.14 9.55
N ASP A 178 11.71 12.61 9.49
CA ASP A 178 10.50 13.27 9.95
C ASP A 178 10.38 13.24 11.49
N PRO A 179 10.43 14.39 12.19
CA PRO A 179 10.29 14.45 13.64
C PRO A 179 8.97 13.86 14.17
N ALA A 180 7.88 13.97 13.41
CA ALA A 180 6.58 13.43 13.82
C ALA A 180 6.59 11.90 13.84
N LYS A 181 7.22 11.27 12.85
CA LYS A 181 7.40 9.81 12.80
C LYS A 181 8.29 9.32 13.95
N ARG A 182 9.40 10.01 14.23
CA ARG A 182 10.26 9.69 15.37
C ARG A 182 9.52 9.82 16.70
N GLN A 183 8.71 10.86 16.86
CA GLN A 183 7.91 11.06 18.07
C GLN A 183 6.89 9.93 18.25
N ALA A 184 6.18 9.55 17.20
CA ALA A 184 5.23 8.43 17.23
C ALA A 184 5.92 7.12 17.64
N ALA A 185 7.11 6.83 17.08
CA ALA A 185 7.90 5.66 17.48
C ALA A 185 8.32 5.70 18.95
N ALA A 186 8.73 6.87 19.45
CA ALA A 186 9.17 7.03 20.84
C ALA A 186 8.02 6.91 21.84
N GLU A 187 6.83 7.38 21.48
CA GLU A 187 5.62 7.22 22.29
C GLU A 187 5.18 5.77 22.34
N GLU A 188 5.12 5.11 21.18
CA GLU A 188 4.72 3.71 21.09
C GLU A 188 5.73 2.78 21.79
N TYR A 189 7.03 3.00 21.59
CA TYR A 189 8.06 2.25 22.30
C TYR A 189 7.92 2.38 23.83
N ARG A 190 7.63 3.58 24.35
CA ARG A 190 7.39 3.80 25.79
C ARG A 190 6.12 3.09 26.28
N PHE A 191 5.07 3.07 25.46
CA PHE A 191 3.85 2.30 25.76
C PHE A 191 4.16 0.81 25.86
N LEU A 192 4.81 0.23 24.83
CA LEU A 192 5.14 -1.20 24.79
C LEU A 192 6.03 -1.63 25.96
N VAL A 193 7.07 -0.87 26.28
CA VAL A 193 7.94 -1.19 27.44
C VAL A 193 7.17 -1.20 28.75
N ARG A 194 6.16 -0.33 28.90
CA ARG A 194 5.40 -0.19 30.15
C ARG A 194 4.27 -1.22 30.26
N TYR A 195 3.56 -1.49 29.17
CA TYR A 195 2.29 -2.23 29.20
C TYR A 195 2.36 -3.58 28.48
N GLN A 196 3.31 -3.77 27.56
CA GLN A 196 3.50 -5.02 26.81
C GLN A 196 4.99 -5.39 26.68
N PRO A 197 5.75 -5.51 27.79
CA PRO A 197 7.22 -5.58 27.77
C PRO A 197 7.80 -6.79 27.03
N ASN A 198 6.98 -7.81 26.77
CA ASN A 198 7.37 -9.04 26.09
C ASN A 198 6.93 -9.10 24.62
N LEU A 199 6.25 -8.06 24.11
CA LEU A 199 5.81 -8.04 22.71
C LEU A 199 7.03 -7.94 21.78
N LEU A 200 7.92 -6.99 22.03
CA LEU A 200 9.11 -6.77 21.20
C LEU A 200 10.20 -7.79 21.52
N THR A 201 10.90 -8.25 20.48
CA THR A 201 12.06 -9.13 20.67
C THR A 201 13.22 -8.37 21.33
N PRO A 202 14.13 -9.05 22.07
CA PRO A 202 15.26 -8.38 22.74
C PRO A 202 16.14 -7.56 21.78
N ASN A 203 16.36 -8.07 20.57
CA ASN A 203 17.15 -7.39 19.55
C ASN A 203 16.47 -6.10 19.06
N ILE A 204 15.15 -6.14 18.84
CA ILE A 204 14.36 -4.96 18.46
C ILE A 204 14.39 -3.92 19.57
N THR A 205 14.16 -4.34 20.81
CA THR A 205 14.19 -3.46 21.99
C THR A 205 15.53 -2.74 22.10
N MET A 206 16.65 -3.46 21.96
CA MET A 206 17.99 -2.88 22.02
C MET A 206 18.24 -1.86 20.89
N ASN A 207 17.82 -2.16 19.67
CA ASN A 207 17.96 -1.25 18.53
C ASN A 207 17.11 0.01 18.69
N LEU A 208 15.88 -0.11 19.19
CA LEU A 208 14.99 1.03 19.44
C LEU A 208 15.56 1.94 20.52
N GLN A 209 16.14 1.39 21.58
CA GLN A 209 16.84 2.18 22.61
C GLN A 209 17.95 3.02 21.99
N HIS A 210 18.78 2.44 21.12
CA HIS A 210 19.86 3.17 20.46
C HIS A 210 19.33 4.25 19.48
N LEU A 211 18.19 4.03 18.83
CA LEU A 211 17.65 4.99 17.86
C LEU A 211 16.92 6.18 18.51
N LEU A 212 16.39 5.96 19.73
CA LEU A 212 15.52 6.92 20.41
C LEU A 212 16.21 7.66 21.58
N HIS A 213 17.47 7.35 21.86
CA HIS A 213 18.34 7.99 22.87
C HIS A 213 19.58 8.61 22.22
#